data_AF-A0A0M4RL87-F1
#
_entry.id   AF-A0A0M4RL87-F1
#
_cell.length_a   1.000
_cell.length_b   1.000
_cell.length_c   1.000
_cell.angle_alpha   90.00
_cell.angle_beta   90.00
_cell.angle_gamma   90.00
#
_symmetry.space_group_name_H-M   'P 1'
#
loop_
_entity.id
_entity.type
_entity.pdbx_description
1 polymer ?
#
loop_
_entity_poly.entity_id
_entity_poly.type
_entity_poly.pdbx_seq_one_letter_code
_entity_poly.pdbx_strand_id
1 'polypeptide(L)'
;MKLTLQQAIFTISNLTKKQKRLLDYIRDNYVVPLKVNGKEVFEQAQADEMLKNLSELDLVNQDIVALKDGINVANSENFIENKSLFALLEEVRLKRAVLYDLEYLLKRESTRVENGVGVVQYGVLNRNELMEKFNKLENEVNSLSEKIDNVNSKTEIEVKLLSSVD
;
A
#
# COMPACT_ATOMS: atom_id res chain seq x y z
N MET A 1 6.52 9.97 20.05
CA MET A 1 5.83 8.69 20.31
C MET A 1 6.71 7.57 19.81
N LYS A 2 6.80 6.46 20.54
CA LYS A 2 7.59 5.29 20.13
C LYS A 2 6.66 4.23 19.56
N LEU A 3 6.95 3.73 18.37
CA LEU A 3 6.16 2.72 17.65
C LEU A 3 7.09 1.67 17.08
N THR A 4 6.69 0.41 17.04
CA THR A 4 7.39 -0.58 16.21
C THR A 4 7.19 -0.25 14.72
N LEU A 5 8.07 -0.72 13.83
CA LEU A 5 7.86 -0.56 12.39
C LEU A 5 6.53 -1.16 11.94
N GLN A 6 6.15 -2.31 12.48
CA GLN A 6 4.85 -2.91 12.22
C GLN A 6 3.69 -2.00 12.63
N GLN A 7 3.77 -1.39 13.83
CA GLN A 7 2.77 -0.43 14.29
C GLN A 7 2.76 0.82 13.42
N ALA A 8 3.91 1.35 13.03
CA ALA A 8 4.03 2.52 12.16
C ALA A 8 3.41 2.27 10.78
N ILE A 9 3.65 1.11 10.17
CA ILE A 9 3.04 0.69 8.90
C ILE A 9 1.51 0.61 9.06
N PHE A 10 1.02 0.03 10.15
CA PHE A 10 -0.41 -0.04 10.44
C PHE A 10 -1.03 1.36 10.61
N THR A 11 -0.36 2.25 11.34
CA THR A 11 -0.79 3.64 11.54
C THR A 11 -0.85 4.40 10.21
N ILE A 12 0.15 4.25 9.33
CA ILE A 12 0.10 4.82 7.97
C ILE A 12 -1.13 4.34 7.21
N SER A 13 -1.46 3.04 7.30
CA SER A 13 -2.65 2.48 6.63
C SER A 13 -3.95 3.14 7.12
N ASN A 14 -4.07 3.35 8.44
CA ASN A 14 -5.25 4.00 9.03
C ASN A 14 -5.32 5.49 8.66
N LEU A 15 -4.20 6.20 8.75
CA LEU A 15 -4.12 7.62 8.36
C LEU A 15 -4.43 7.81 6.88
N THR A 16 -3.95 6.92 6.00
CA THR A 16 -4.25 6.97 4.55
C THR A 16 -5.75 6.75 4.30
N LYS A 17 -6.41 5.87 5.06
CA LYS A 17 -7.87 5.71 5.00
C LYS A 17 -8.60 6.96 5.49
N LYS A 18 -8.16 7.58 6.60
CA LYS A 18 -8.71 8.83 7.13
C LYS A 18 -8.55 9.98 6.13
N GLN A 19 -7.35 10.14 5.56
CA GLN A 19 -7.03 11.09 4.49
C GLN A 19 -7.99 10.94 3.30
N LYS A 20 -8.19 9.70 2.81
CA LYS A 20 -9.12 9.45 1.71
C LYS A 20 -10.56 9.83 2.05
N ARG A 21 -11.05 9.45 3.24
CA ARG A 21 -12.40 9.81 3.70
C ARG A 21 -12.59 11.33 3.78
N LEU A 22 -11.60 12.06 4.31
CA LEU A 22 -11.63 13.52 4.38
C LEU A 22 -11.65 14.14 2.98
N LEU A 23 -10.81 13.65 2.06
CA LEU A 23 -10.80 14.12 0.67
C LEU A 23 -12.13 13.87 -0.05
N ASP A 24 -12.69 12.67 0.09
CA ASP A 24 -14.00 12.33 -0.49
C ASP A 24 -15.10 13.23 0.12
N TYR A 25 -15.09 13.42 1.44
CA TYR A 25 -16.04 14.31 2.12
C TYR A 25 -15.93 15.76 1.63
N ILE A 26 -14.71 16.30 1.52
CA ILE A 26 -14.48 17.66 1.05
C ILE A 26 -14.97 17.84 -0.39
N ARG A 27 -14.62 16.88 -1.27
CA ARG A 27 -15.03 16.89 -2.68
C ARG A 27 -16.55 16.90 -2.83
N ASP A 28 -17.23 16.09 -2.04
CA ASP A 28 -18.66 15.79 -2.25
C ASP A 28 -19.59 16.81 -1.54
N ASN A 29 -19.12 17.54 -0.52
CA ASN A 29 -19.99 18.36 0.35
C ASN A 29 -19.76 19.88 0.31
N TYR A 30 -18.66 20.37 -0.28
CA TYR A 30 -18.33 21.82 -0.25
C TYR A 30 -18.48 22.55 -1.59
N VAL A 31 -19.02 21.87 -2.61
CA VAL A 31 -19.50 22.54 -3.83
C VAL A 31 -20.97 22.89 -3.64
N VAL A 32 -21.22 24.11 -3.16
CA VAL A 32 -22.57 24.61 -2.86
C VAL A 32 -22.90 25.91 -3.60
N PRO A 33 -24.19 26.24 -3.80
CA PRO A 33 -24.58 27.55 -4.33
C PRO A 33 -24.10 28.65 -3.38
N LEU A 34 -23.28 29.59 -3.88
CA LEU A 34 -22.81 30.72 -3.07
C LEU A 34 -23.78 31.90 -3.11
N LYS A 35 -24.39 32.15 -4.26
CA LYS A 35 -25.32 33.27 -4.47
C LYS A 35 -26.53 32.85 -5.30
N VAL A 36 -27.69 33.39 -4.94
CA VAL A 36 -28.93 33.33 -5.75
C VAL A 36 -29.44 34.75 -5.91
N ASN A 37 -29.60 35.20 -7.17
CA ASN A 37 -30.01 36.57 -7.50
C ASN A 37 -29.14 37.65 -6.83
N GLY A 38 -27.82 37.42 -6.73
CA GLY A 38 -26.87 38.34 -6.12
C GLY A 38 -26.83 38.34 -4.59
N LYS A 39 -27.73 37.61 -3.91
CA LYS A 39 -27.73 37.44 -2.45
C LYS A 39 -27.00 36.17 -2.07
N GLU A 40 -26.21 36.22 -1.00
CA GLU A 40 -25.54 35.04 -0.45
C GLU A 40 -26.56 34.06 0.13
N VAL A 41 -26.35 32.77 -0.14
CA VAL A 41 -27.27 31.68 0.28
C VAL A 41 -26.56 30.53 0.99
N PHE A 42 -25.25 30.63 1.21
CA PHE A 42 -24.50 29.65 1.99
C PHE A 42 -24.41 30.06 3.46
N GLU A 43 -24.18 29.09 4.33
CA GLU A 43 -23.99 29.34 5.76
C GLU A 43 -22.50 29.47 6.08
N GLN A 44 -22.12 30.51 6.83
CA GLN A 44 -20.71 30.70 7.24
C GLN A 44 -20.18 29.50 8.05
N ALA A 45 -21.04 28.85 8.84
CA ALA A 45 -20.68 27.63 9.58
C ALA A 45 -20.18 26.50 8.66
N GLN A 46 -20.73 26.37 7.45
CA GLN A 46 -20.29 25.40 6.47
C GLN A 46 -18.89 25.73 5.93
N ALA A 47 -18.58 27.01 5.73
CA ALA A 47 -17.26 27.47 5.32
C ALA A 47 -16.22 27.26 6.43
N ASP A 48 -16.58 27.53 7.69
CA ASP A 48 -15.70 27.31 8.84
C ASP A 48 -15.41 25.81 9.04
N GLU A 49 -16.41 24.94 8.85
CA GLU A 49 -16.25 23.49 8.88
C GLU A 49 -15.32 22.99 7.76
N MET A 50 -15.45 23.54 6.54
CA MET A 50 -14.54 23.22 5.43
C MET A 50 -13.09 23.52 5.79
N LEU A 51 -12.82 24.70 6.36
CA LEU A 51 -11.47 25.09 6.79
C LEU A 51 -10.92 24.19 7.90
N LYS A 52 -11.77 23.78 8.84
CA LYS A 52 -11.40 22.80 9.87
C LYS A 52 -11.04 21.44 9.26
N ASN A 53 -11.82 20.94 8.31
CA ASN A 53 -11.56 19.67 7.64
C ASN A 53 -10.29 19.71 6.78
N LEU A 54 -10.00 20.84 6.14
CA LEU A 54 -8.73 21.06 5.44
C LEU A 54 -7.54 21.09 6.39
N SER A 55 -7.67 21.75 7.54
CA SER A 55 -6.62 21.78 8.56
C SER A 55 -6.32 20.38 9.11
N GLU A 56 -7.35 19.58 9.36
CA GLU A 56 -7.20 18.19 9.78
C GLU A 56 -6.52 17.33 8.70
N LEU A 57 -6.87 17.54 7.43
CA LEU A 57 -6.23 16.87 6.30
C LEU A 57 -4.72 17.18 6.24
N ASP A 58 -4.33 18.43 6.47
CA ASP A 58 -2.91 18.82 6.51
C ASP A 58 -2.15 18.16 7.66
N LEU A 59 -2.75 18.06 8.84
CA LEU A 59 -2.15 17.35 9.97
C LEU A 59 -1.97 15.85 9.67
N VAL A 60 -2.99 15.21 9.09
CA VAL A 60 -2.90 13.80 8.66
C VAL A 60 -1.81 13.60 7.61
N ASN A 61 -1.67 14.51 6.66
CA ASN A 61 -0.61 14.46 5.64
C ASN A 61 0.78 14.56 6.28
N GLN A 62 0.98 15.49 7.22
CA GLN A 62 2.24 15.64 7.95
C GLN A 62 2.60 14.38 8.73
N ASP A 63 1.63 13.76 9.40
CA ASP A 63 1.82 12.53 10.15
C ASP A 63 2.21 11.35 9.25
N ILE A 64 1.57 11.21 8.09
CA ILE A 64 1.92 10.18 7.11
C ILE A 64 3.37 10.37 6.63
N VAL A 65 3.79 11.60 6.34
CA VAL A 65 5.16 11.90 5.91
C VAL A 65 6.15 11.57 7.02
N ALA A 66 5.90 12.05 8.24
CA ALA A 66 6.78 11.80 9.39
C ALA A 66 6.97 10.30 9.68
N LEU A 67 5.89 9.51 9.58
CA LEU A 67 5.96 8.05 9.72
C LEU A 67 6.77 7.40 8.59
N LYS A 68 6.56 7.82 7.34
CA LYS A 68 7.31 7.28 6.19
C LYS A 68 8.79 7.58 6.29
N ASP A 69 9.16 8.79 6.69
CA ASP A 69 10.55 9.18 6.88
C ASP A 69 11.21 8.34 7.98
N GLY A 70 10.55 8.19 9.13
CA GLY A 70 11.04 7.33 10.21
C GLY A 70 11.21 5.87 9.79
N ILE A 71 10.26 5.30 9.03
CA ILE A 71 10.35 3.95 8.49
C ILE A 71 11.52 3.84 7.49
N ASN A 72 11.71 4.82 6.61
CA ASN A 72 12.76 4.79 5.59
C ASN A 72 14.17 4.81 6.24
N VAL A 73 14.35 5.63 7.27
CA VAL A 73 15.58 5.67 8.07
C VAL A 73 15.82 4.29 8.71
N ALA A 74 14.84 3.77 9.44
CA ALA A 74 14.95 2.47 10.08
C ALA A 74 15.21 1.33 9.08
N ASN A 75 14.56 1.33 7.92
CA ASN A 75 14.79 0.35 6.86
C ASN A 75 16.22 0.41 6.30
N SER A 76 16.84 1.58 6.32
CA SER A 76 18.22 1.79 5.85
C SER A 76 19.25 1.39 6.92
N GLU A 77 18.90 1.50 8.20
CA GLU A 77 19.80 1.27 9.34
C GLU A 77 19.71 -0.13 9.95
N ASN A 78 18.65 -0.90 9.65
CA ASN A 78 18.49 -2.27 10.15
C ASN A 78 18.92 -3.29 9.10
N PHE A 79 19.59 -4.36 9.54
CA PHE A 79 20.21 -5.36 8.66
C PHE A 79 19.85 -6.80 9.05
N ILE A 80 19.73 -7.66 8.05
CA ILE A 80 19.62 -9.13 8.20
C ILE A 80 20.72 -9.76 7.36
N GLU A 81 21.61 -10.54 7.98
CA GLU A 81 22.68 -11.30 7.29
C GLU A 81 23.50 -10.42 6.30
N ASN A 82 23.76 -9.16 6.67
CA ASN A 82 24.48 -8.12 5.92
C ASN A 82 23.72 -7.40 4.79
N LYS A 83 22.43 -7.65 4.60
CA LYS A 83 21.58 -6.83 3.72
C LYS A 83 20.74 -5.87 4.55
N SER A 84 20.63 -4.63 4.12
CA SER A 84 19.70 -3.69 4.75
C SER A 84 18.26 -4.17 4.57
N LEU A 85 17.40 -3.82 5.51
CA LEU A 85 15.97 -4.13 5.43
C LEU A 85 15.36 -3.52 4.16
N PHE A 86 15.81 -2.33 3.75
CA PHE A 86 15.46 -1.72 2.46
C PHE A 86 15.79 -2.64 1.27
N ALA A 87 17.01 -3.17 1.20
CA ALA A 87 17.42 -4.05 0.10
C ALA A 87 16.61 -5.36 0.07
N LEU A 88 16.28 -5.90 1.24
CA LEU A 88 15.47 -7.11 1.38
C LEU A 88 14.01 -6.88 0.96
N LEU A 89 13.44 -5.73 1.31
CA LEU A 89 12.10 -5.32 0.87
C LEU A 89 12.03 -5.21 -0.66
N GLU A 90 13.05 -4.62 -1.29
CA GLU A 90 13.14 -4.57 -2.76
C GLU A 90 13.33 -5.95 -3.39
N GLU A 91 14.15 -6.82 -2.79
CA GLU A 91 14.29 -8.21 -3.24
C GLU A 91 12.94 -8.95 -3.20
N VAL A 92 12.20 -8.83 -2.09
CA VAL A 92 10.88 -9.42 -1.95
C VAL A 92 9.89 -8.84 -2.97
N ARG A 93 9.91 -7.52 -3.20
CA ARG A 93 9.05 -6.87 -4.21
C ARG A 93 9.29 -7.43 -5.61
N LEU A 94 10.55 -7.55 -6.02
CA LEU A 94 10.93 -8.09 -7.33
C LEU A 94 10.53 -9.56 -7.46
N LYS A 95 10.81 -10.38 -6.45
CA LYS A 95 10.44 -11.80 -6.45
C LYS A 95 8.92 -12.01 -6.49
N ARG A 96 8.14 -11.20 -5.76
CA ARG A 96 6.67 -11.23 -5.80
C ARG A 96 6.10 -10.86 -7.16
N ALA A 97 6.71 -9.90 -7.87
CA ALA A 97 6.31 -9.58 -9.24
C ALA A 97 6.50 -10.78 -10.18
N VAL A 98 7.65 -11.46 -10.08
CA VAL A 98 7.90 -12.69 -10.86
C VAL A 98 6.92 -13.80 -10.49
N LEU A 99 6.63 -14.01 -9.20
CA LEU A 99 5.62 -14.97 -8.76
C LEU A 99 4.26 -14.69 -9.37
N TYR A 100 3.82 -13.44 -9.36
CA TYR A 100 2.54 -13.04 -9.96
C TYR A 100 2.47 -13.40 -11.45
N ASP A 101 3.51 -13.08 -12.22
CA ASP A 101 3.55 -13.38 -13.65
C ASP A 101 3.62 -14.88 -13.94
N LEU A 102 4.39 -15.63 -13.15
CA LEU A 102 4.47 -17.10 -13.26
C LEU A 102 3.14 -17.76 -12.90
N GLU A 103 2.48 -17.33 -11.84
CA GLU A 103 1.17 -17.83 -11.43
C GLU A 103 0.14 -17.58 -12.54
N TYR A 104 0.13 -16.36 -13.09
CA TYR A 104 -0.74 -16.01 -14.20
C TYR A 104 -0.50 -16.92 -15.41
N LEU A 105 0.77 -17.11 -15.82
CA LEU A 105 1.15 -17.96 -16.93
C LEU A 105 0.68 -19.41 -16.72
N LEU A 106 0.99 -19.99 -15.56
CA LEU A 106 0.65 -21.39 -15.22
C LEU A 106 -0.87 -21.67 -15.22
N LYS A 107 -1.70 -20.63 -15.07
CA LYS A 107 -3.16 -20.70 -15.14
C LYS A 107 -3.74 -20.58 -16.56
N ARG A 108 -2.94 -20.35 -17.62
CA ARG A 108 -3.44 -20.09 -18.99
C ARG A 108 -3.76 -21.33 -19.85
N GLU A 109 -3.96 -22.49 -19.24
CA GLU A 109 -4.38 -23.67 -20.01
C GLU A 109 -5.82 -23.50 -20.50
N SER A 110 -6.06 -23.77 -21.78
CA SER A 110 -7.41 -23.73 -22.33
C SER A 110 -7.56 -24.68 -23.51
N THR A 111 -8.76 -25.21 -23.69
CA THR A 111 -9.12 -26.01 -24.87
C THR A 111 -10.19 -25.27 -25.65
N ARG A 112 -10.02 -25.09 -26.96
CA ARG A 112 -10.91 -24.31 -27.82
C ARG A 112 -11.13 -25.02 -29.15
N VAL A 113 -12.25 -24.74 -29.79
CA VAL A 113 -12.52 -25.22 -31.16
C VAL A 113 -12.09 -24.12 -32.12
N GLU A 114 -11.09 -24.41 -32.95
CA GLU A 114 -10.55 -23.49 -33.94
C GLU A 114 -11.07 -23.85 -35.34
N ASN A 115 -11.62 -22.87 -36.05
CA ASN A 115 -12.21 -23.07 -37.38
C ASN A 115 -11.18 -23.61 -38.37
N GLY A 116 -11.51 -24.72 -39.04
CA GLY A 116 -10.63 -25.36 -40.02
C GLY A 116 -9.49 -26.22 -39.43
N VAL A 117 -9.37 -26.30 -38.10
CA VAL A 117 -8.34 -27.11 -37.41
C VAL A 117 -8.98 -28.18 -36.52
N GLY A 118 -10.05 -27.84 -35.80
CA GLY A 118 -10.72 -28.74 -34.85
C GLY A 118 -10.47 -28.32 -33.39
N VAL A 119 -10.47 -29.28 -32.46
CA VAL A 119 -10.24 -29.01 -31.02
C VAL A 119 -8.75 -28.82 -30.76
N VAL A 120 -8.36 -27.64 -30.29
CA VAL A 120 -6.98 -27.26 -29.98
C VAL A 120 -6.81 -27.07 -28.48
N GLN A 121 -5.74 -27.65 -27.93
CA GLN A 121 -5.32 -27.46 -26.54
C GLN A 121 -4.15 -26.48 -26.49
N TYR A 122 -4.33 -25.40 -25.74
CA TYR A 122 -3.32 -24.41 -25.42
C TYR A 122 -2.81 -24.66 -24.01
N GLY A 123 -1.49 -24.67 -23.86
CA GLY A 123 -0.85 -24.82 -22.56
C GLY A 123 0.50 -24.15 -22.50
N VAL A 124 1.15 -24.29 -21.36
CA VAL A 124 2.46 -23.66 -21.08
C VAL A 124 3.57 -24.65 -21.36
N LEU A 125 4.57 -24.22 -22.13
CA LEU A 125 5.78 -25.02 -22.36
C LEU A 125 6.55 -25.22 -21.05
N ASN A 126 7.15 -26.39 -20.85
CA ASN A 126 7.94 -26.73 -19.67
C ASN A 126 7.21 -26.50 -18.33
N ARG A 127 5.89 -26.75 -18.29
CA ARG A 127 5.03 -26.53 -17.11
C ARG A 127 5.63 -27.06 -15.81
N ASN A 128 6.17 -28.28 -15.81
CA ASN A 128 6.73 -28.90 -14.61
C ASN A 128 7.95 -28.12 -14.08
N GLU A 129 8.85 -27.70 -14.97
CA GLU A 129 10.03 -26.92 -14.58
C GLU A 129 9.62 -25.52 -14.08
N LEU A 130 8.65 -24.89 -14.73
CA LEU A 130 8.11 -23.60 -14.28
C LEU A 130 7.42 -23.70 -12.93
N MET A 131 6.68 -24.78 -12.67
CA MET A 131 6.04 -25.03 -11.38
C MET A 131 7.09 -25.27 -10.28
N GLU A 132 8.16 -26.00 -10.58
CA GLU A 132 9.25 -26.19 -9.62
C GLU A 132 9.94 -24.86 -9.28
N LYS A 133 10.25 -24.05 -10.29
CA LYS A 133 10.82 -22.70 -10.08
C LYS A 133 9.86 -21.80 -9.29
N PHE A 134 8.56 -21.86 -9.59
CA PHE A 134 7.53 -21.12 -8.86
C PHE A 134 7.53 -21.50 -7.37
N ASN A 135 7.43 -22.80 -7.05
CA ASN A 135 7.40 -23.28 -5.67
C ASN A 135 8.69 -22.92 -4.91
N LYS A 136 9.85 -23.03 -5.56
CA LYS A 136 11.12 -22.62 -4.96
C LYS A 136 11.13 -21.13 -4.64
N LEU A 137 10.72 -20.29 -5.59
CA LEU A 137 10.67 -18.84 -5.43
C LEU A 137 9.66 -18.42 -4.35
N GLU A 138 8.50 -19.10 -4.29
CA GLU A 138 7.47 -18.85 -3.28
C GLU A 138 8.01 -19.13 -1.86
N ASN A 139 8.68 -20.28 -1.67
CA ASN A 139 9.31 -20.62 -0.40
C ASN A 139 10.39 -19.61 0.00
N GLU A 140 11.22 -19.15 -0.95
CA GLU A 140 12.21 -18.11 -0.70
C GLU A 140 11.57 -16.78 -0.28
N VAL A 141 10.51 -16.36 -0.95
CA VAL A 141 9.77 -15.12 -0.62
C VAL A 141 9.12 -15.22 0.75
N ASN A 142 8.51 -16.35 1.09
CA ASN A 142 7.86 -16.57 2.38
C ASN A 142 8.89 -16.52 3.51
N SER A 143 10.02 -17.21 3.36
CA SER A 143 11.10 -17.18 4.36
C SER A 143 11.68 -15.78 4.55
N LEU A 144 11.90 -15.02 3.46
CA LEU A 144 12.34 -13.62 3.56
C LEU A 144 11.29 -12.74 4.25
N SER A 145 10.02 -12.93 3.93
CA SER A 145 8.91 -12.16 4.52
C SER A 145 8.83 -12.40 6.04
N GLU A 146 8.95 -13.66 6.50
CA GLU A 146 8.97 -13.98 7.93
C GLU A 146 10.13 -13.32 8.67
N LYS A 147 11.33 -13.32 8.08
CA LYS A 147 12.51 -12.63 8.65
C LYS A 147 12.26 -11.12 8.76
N ILE A 148 11.67 -10.52 7.74
CA ILE A 148 11.32 -9.09 7.71
C ILE A 148 10.26 -8.77 8.78
N ASP A 149 9.21 -9.58 8.89
CA ASP A 149 8.14 -9.36 9.87
C ASP A 149 8.67 -9.45 11.31
N ASN A 150 9.60 -10.37 11.58
CA ASN A 150 10.27 -10.46 12.87
C ASN A 150 11.04 -9.17 13.22
N VAL A 151 11.80 -8.61 12.27
CA VAL A 151 12.48 -7.32 12.48
C VAL A 151 11.47 -6.20 12.66
N ASN A 152 10.42 -6.15 11.82
CA ASN A 152 9.38 -5.12 11.91
C ASN A 152 8.66 -5.09 13.27
N SER A 153 8.50 -6.26 13.89
CA SER A 153 7.85 -6.38 15.21
C SER A 153 8.73 -5.89 16.37
N LYS A 154 10.05 -5.77 16.18
CA LYS A 154 11.03 -5.45 17.23
C LYS A 154 11.70 -4.09 17.06
N THR A 155 11.88 -3.64 15.83
CA THR A 155 12.50 -2.35 15.55
C THR A 155 11.53 -1.23 15.86
N GLU A 156 11.96 -0.30 16.70
CA GLU A 156 11.16 0.86 17.12
C GLU A 156 11.65 2.13 16.44
N ILE A 157 10.72 3.01 16.10
CA ILE A 157 10.96 4.36 15.60
C ILE A 157 10.32 5.39 16.52
N GLU A 158 10.94 6.55 16.63
CA GLU A 158 10.38 7.69 17.34
C GLU A 158 9.85 8.71 16.33
N VAL A 159 8.54 8.98 16.40
CA VAL A 159 7.84 9.90 15.49
C VAL A 159 6.95 10.83 16.30
N LYS A 160 6.85 12.09 15.83
CA LYS A 160 5.92 13.08 16.37
C LYS A 160 4.68 13.14 15.49
N LEU A 161 3.55 12.70 16.03
CA LEU A 161 2.24 12.80 15.38
C LEU A 161 1.50 14.03 15.90
N LEU A 162 0.78 14.71 15.01
CA LEU A 162 0.13 15.99 15.21
C LEU A 162 -1.39 15.87 15.13
N SER A 163 -1.92 14.95 14.31
CA SER A 163 -3.35 14.66 14.23
C SER A 163 -3.81 13.76 15.38
N SER A 164 -5.11 13.79 15.71
CA SER A 164 -5.66 12.81 16.64
C SER A 164 -5.59 11.42 16.00
N VAL A 165 -4.89 10.51 16.66
CA VAL A 165 -4.95 9.08 16.37
C VAL A 165 -6.20 8.54 17.08
N ASP A 166 -7.35 8.67 16.43
CA ASP A 166 -8.60 8.01 16.86
C ASP A 166 -8.62 6.54 16.42
#